data_AF-A0A4Q3IJ00-F1
#
_entry.id   AF-A0A4Q3IJ00-F1
#
_cell.length_a   1.000
_cell.length_b   1.000
_cell.length_c   1.000
_cell.angle_alpha   90.00
_cell.angle_beta   90.00
_cell.angle_gamma   90.00
#
_symmetry.space_group_name_H-M   'P 1'
#
loop_
_entity.id
_entity.type
_entity.pdbx_description
1 polymer ?
#
loop_
_entity_poly.entity_id
_entity_poly.type
_entity_poly.pdbx_seq_one_letter_code
_entity_poly.pdbx_strand_id
1 'polypeptide(L)' 'GKKVAVVAPAFSVDCIETLEEIAITGREQFEHAGGKDYAYIPCLNDSPGGMDMLESVIRRELGGWI' A
#
# COMPACT_ATOMS: atom_id res chain seq x y z
N GLY A 1 18.53 7.11 -14.65
CA GLY A 1 18.69 7.38 -13.21
C GLY A 1 18.03 6.26 -12.43
N LYS A 2 18.30 6.14 -11.12
CA LYS A 2 17.69 5.09 -10.28
C LYS A 2 16.20 5.37 -10.08
N LYS A 3 15.38 4.32 -10.17
CA LYS A 3 13.93 4.38 -9.99
C LYS A 3 13.47 3.32 -8.98
N VAL A 4 12.47 3.62 -8.18
CA VAL A 4 11.86 2.67 -7.24
C VAL A 4 10.34 2.84 -7.18
N ALA A 5 9.63 1.73 -7.06
CA ALA A 5 8.23 1.68 -6.67
C ALA A 5 8.12 0.95 -5.33
N VAL A 6 7.38 1.52 -4.38
CA VAL A 6 7.28 1.01 -3.00
C VAL A 6 5.83 0.66 -2.71
N VAL A 7 5.64 -0.51 -2.10
CA VAL A 7 4.36 -1.03 -1.61
C VAL A 7 4.47 -1.28 -0.11
N ALA A 8 3.37 -1.12 0.63
CA ALA A 8 3.27 -1.41 2.06
C ALA A 8 2.38 -2.65 2.33
N PRO A 9 2.87 -3.88 2.08
CA PRO A 9 2.02 -5.08 2.02
C PRO A 9 1.45 -5.50 3.38
N ALA A 10 1.97 -4.97 4.48
CA ALA A 10 1.44 -5.19 5.82
C ALA A 10 0.19 -4.34 6.13
N PHE A 11 -0.21 -3.44 5.22
CA PHE A 11 -1.32 -2.52 5.39
C PHE A 11 -2.34 -2.71 4.27
N SER A 12 -3.61 -2.87 4.63
CA SER A 12 -4.73 -2.86 3.68
C SER A 12 -5.24 -1.44 3.39
N VAL A 13 -5.01 -0.51 4.32
CA VAL A 13 -5.46 0.88 4.29
C VAL A 13 -4.29 1.80 4.60
N ASP A 14 -4.29 2.98 3.98
CA ASP A 14 -3.30 4.00 4.25
C ASP A 14 -3.48 4.61 5.65
N CYS A 15 -2.36 4.82 6.33
CA CYS A 15 -2.28 5.40 7.67
C CYS A 15 -1.14 6.42 7.73
N ILE A 16 -0.84 6.94 8.93
CA ILE A 16 0.21 7.95 9.11
C ILE A 16 1.56 7.40 8.64
N GLU A 17 1.87 6.16 9.02
CA GLU A 17 3.12 5.49 8.67
C GLU A 17 3.29 5.34 7.15
N THR A 18 2.23 4.99 6.41
CA THR A 18 2.33 4.82 4.95
C THR A 18 2.42 6.15 4.20
N LEU A 19 1.70 7.17 4.65
CA LEU A 19 1.67 8.47 3.98
C LEU A 19 2.86 9.36 4.33
N GLU A 20 3.20 9.50 5.61
CA GLU A 20 4.27 10.40 6.05
C GLU A 20 5.65 9.75 5.94
N GLU A 21 5.82 8.55 6.50
CA GLU A 21 7.13 7.92 6.56
C GLU A 21 7.52 7.30 5.22
N ILE A 22 6.63 6.52 4.61
CA ILE A 22 6.95 5.82 3.36
C ILE A 22 6.81 6.77 2.17
N ALA A 23 5.64 7.35 1.94
CA ALA A 23 5.37 8.06 0.69
C ALA A 23 6.12 9.40 0.59
N ILE A 24 6.19 10.17 1.69
CA ILE A 24 6.84 11.49 1.72
C ILE A 24 8.30 11.36 2.13
N THR A 25 8.59 10.93 3.36
CA THR A 25 9.96 10.92 3.91
C THR A 25 10.87 9.96 3.12
N GLY A 26 10.37 8.78 2.76
CA GLY A 26 11.12 7.81 1.95
C GLY A 26 11.47 8.33 0.55
N ARG A 27 10.60 9.15 -0.06
CA ARG A 27 10.88 9.82 -1.33
C ARG A 27 12.01 10.83 -1.19
N GLU A 28 11.91 11.71 -0.21
CA GLU A 28 12.93 12.74 0.05
C GLU A 28 14.31 12.10 0.29
N GLN A 29 14.36 11.03 1.09
CA GLN A 29 15.58 10.28 1.33
C GLN A 29 16.16 9.65 0.05
N PHE A 30 15.31 9.06 -0.79
CA PHE A 30 15.74 8.45 -2.05
C PHE A 30 16.29 9.49 -3.04
N GLU A 31 15.61 10.63 -3.19
CA GLU A 31 16.03 11.73 -4.06
C GLU A 31 17.33 12.36 -3.56
N HIS A 32 17.48 12.57 -2.24
CA HIS A 32 18.71 13.08 -1.64
C HIS A 32 19.91 12.12 -1.87
N ALA A 33 19.65 10.82 -1.93
CA ALA A 33 20.66 9.80 -2.27
C ALA A 33 20.98 9.70 -3.78
N GLY A 34 20.47 10.61 -4.62
CA GLY A 34 20.69 10.63 -6.07
C GLY A 34 19.70 9.78 -6.87
N GLY A 35 18.61 9.34 -6.25
CA GLY A 35 17.45 8.78 -6.93
C GLY A 35 16.77 9.79 -7.87
N LYS A 36 16.03 9.29 -8.87
CA LYS A 36 15.33 10.16 -9.84
C LYS A 36 13.82 9.98 -9.84
N ASP A 37 13.34 8.75 -9.72
CA ASP A 37 11.91 8.47 -9.80
C ASP A 37 11.50 7.58 -8.62
N TYR A 38 10.56 8.06 -7.80
CA TYR A 38 10.00 7.34 -6.66
C TYR A 38 8.49 7.28 -6.81
N ALA A 39 7.92 6.09 -6.76
CA ALA A 39 6.48 5.88 -6.74
C ALA A 39 6.07 5.15 -5.49
N TYR A 40 5.25 5.78 -4.66
CA TYR A 40 4.48 5.06 -3.64
C TYR A 40 3.23 4.49 -4.29
N ILE A 41 2.97 3.19 -4.13
CA ILE A 41 1.73 2.54 -4.55
C ILE A 41 0.79 2.55 -3.35
N PRO A 42 -0.37 3.25 -3.42
CA PRO A 42 -1.33 3.30 -2.32
C PRO A 42 -1.78 1.94 -1.85
N CYS A 43 -2.20 1.87 -0.59
CA CYS A 43 -2.85 0.67 -0.07
C CYS A 43 -4.16 0.38 -0.82
N LEU A 44 -4.73 -0.81 -0.62
CA LEU A 44 -5.97 -1.21 -1.29
C LEU A 44 -7.14 -0.26 -0.96
N ASN A 45 -7.17 0.30 0.25
CA ASN A 45 -8.18 1.24 0.70
C ASN A 45 -9.61 0.73 0.40
N ASP A 46 -10.49 1.59 -0.08
CA ASP A 46 -11.85 1.27 -0.54
C ASP A 46 -11.90 0.96 -2.05
N SER A 47 -10.77 0.62 -2.67
CA SER A 47 -10.76 0.27 -4.10
C SER A 47 -11.65 -0.93 -4.39
N PRO A 48 -12.27 -1.01 -5.58
CA PRO A 48 -13.13 -2.13 -5.95
C PRO A 48 -12.44 -3.49 -5.74
N GLY A 49 -11.20 -3.64 -6.19
CA GLY A 49 -10.44 -4.88 -6.00
C GLY A 49 -10.09 -5.19 -4.53
N GLY A 50 -9.88 -4.15 -3.69
CA GLY A 50 -9.70 -4.31 -2.26
C GLY A 50 -10.96 -4.82 -1.56
N MET A 51 -12.11 -4.26 -1.91
CA MET A 51 -13.41 -4.67 -1.39
C MET A 51 -13.80 -6.07 -1.85
N ASP A 52 -13.57 -6.41 -3.13
CA ASP A 52 -13.80 -7.76 -3.67
C ASP A 52 -12.96 -8.81 -2.93
N MET A 53 -11.69 -8.48 -2.64
CA MET A 53 -10.80 -9.35 -1.87
C MET A 53 -11.31 -9.57 -0.44
N LEU A 54 -11.70 -8.49 0.26
CA LEU A 54 -12.25 -8.58 1.62
C LEU A 54 -13.54 -9.40 1.64
N GLU A 55 -14.46 -9.17 0.69
CA GLU A 55 -15.68 -9.96 0.56
C GLU A 55 -15.36 -11.44 0.36
N SER A 56 -14.44 -11.77 -0.55
CA SER A 56 -14.03 -13.14 -0.82
C SER A 56 -13.46 -13.84 0.42
N VAL A 57 -12.64 -13.15 1.21
CA VAL A 57 -12.07 -13.69 2.46
C VAL A 57 -13.18 -13.90 3.48
N ILE A 58 -14.02 -12.89 3.72
CA ILE A 58 -15.11 -12.97 4.71
C ILE A 58 -16.08 -14.10 4.36
N ARG A 59 -16.52 -14.22 3.10
CA ARG A 59 -17.43 -15.30 2.67
C ARG A 59 -16.82 -16.68 2.89
N ARG A 60 -15.52 -16.84 2.60
CA ARG A 60 -14.81 -18.10 2.82
C ARG A 60 -14.79 -18.47 4.30
N GLU A 61 -14.43 -17.54 5.18
CA GLU A 61 -14.30 -17.79 6.61
C GLU A 61 -15.67 -17.98 7.30
N LEU A 62 -16.71 -17.30 6.81
CA LEU A 62 -18.08 -17.47 7.32
C LEU A 62 -18.79 -18.70 6.75
N GLY A 63 -18.28 -19.35 5.69
CA GLY A 63 -18.97 -20.45 5.00
C GLY A 63 -19.26 -21.70 5.85
N GLY A 64 -18.68 -21.83 7.04
CA GLY A 64 -19.01 -22.88 8.03
C GLY A 64 -19.99 -22.44 9.11
N TRP A 65 -20.42 -21.18 9.11
CA TRP A 65 -21.23 -20.55 10.16
C TRP A 65 -22.63 -20.12 9.67
N ILE A 66 -22.87 -20.21 8.35
CA ILE A 66 -24.14 -19.88 7.68
C ILE A 66 -24.71 -21.12 6.99
#